data_AF-A0A395HF43-F1
#
_entry.id   AF-A0A395HF43-F1
#
_cell.length_a   1.000
_cell.length_b   1.000
_cell.length_c   1.000
_cell.angle_alpha   90.00
_cell.angle_beta   90.00
_cell.angle_gamma   90.00
#
_symmetry.space_group_name_H-M   'P 1'
#
loop_
_entity.id
_entity.type
_entity.pdbx_description
1 polymer ?
#
loop_
_entity_poly.entity_id
_entity_poly.type
_entity_poly.pdbx_seq_one_letter_code
_entity_poly.pdbx_strand_id
1 'polypeptide(L)'
;MIRSLPDEAETVRLEIKRMIASADGGDTLAEVDRLESRDGRVLYMGASLGQKISFLMQSLEIRPDWGWTLWHFPVSKRILNEHHNMQLVPLSGNSTISPGGPLPEGFLTHITEEELTLSPGSTVIIFMKRSS
;
A
#
# COMPACT_ATOMS: atom_id res chain seq x y z
N MET A 1 -2.78 15.47 -2.17
CA MET A 1 -1.58 15.95 -2.91
C MET A 1 -0.87 14.75 -3.52
N ILE A 2 -0.39 14.82 -4.76
CA ILE A 2 0.36 13.73 -5.41
C ILE A 2 1.81 14.15 -5.67
N ARG A 3 2.78 13.28 -5.40
CA ARG A 3 4.20 13.50 -5.71
C ARG A 3 4.85 12.27 -6.31
N SER A 4 5.81 12.45 -7.21
CA SER A 4 6.61 11.34 -7.76
C SER A 4 7.46 10.70 -6.65
N LEU A 5 7.63 9.38 -6.72
CA LEU A 5 8.60 8.69 -5.89
C LEU A 5 10.02 9.03 -6.38
N PRO A 6 10.99 9.24 -5.48
CA PRO A 6 12.41 9.23 -5.82
C PRO A 6 12.84 7.87 -6.41
N ASP A 7 13.91 7.83 -7.21
CA ASP A 7 14.40 6.61 -7.89
C ASP A 7 14.63 5.45 -6.93
N GLU A 8 15.17 5.74 -5.75
CA GLU A 8 15.41 4.77 -4.68
C GLU A 8 14.08 4.18 -4.16
N ALA A 9 13.08 5.03 -3.92
CA ALA A 9 11.77 4.60 -3.46
C ALA A 9 11.02 3.81 -4.55
N GLU A 10 11.17 4.19 -5.82
CA GLU A 10 10.59 3.45 -6.94
C GLU A 10 11.22 2.06 -7.11
N THR A 11 12.54 1.96 -6.92
CA THR A 11 13.25 0.68 -6.91
C THR A 11 12.69 -0.24 -5.84
N VAL A 12 12.52 0.26 -4.60
CA VAL A 12 11.94 -0.52 -3.50
C VAL A 12 10.48 -0.88 -3.76
N ARG A 13 9.68 0.03 -4.35
CA ARG A 13 8.29 -0.26 -4.74
C ARG A 13 8.21 -1.43 -5.73
N LEU A 14 9.09 -1.46 -6.73
CA LEU A 14 9.17 -2.55 -7.70
C LEU A 14 9.59 -3.88 -7.08
N GLU A 15 10.51 -3.86 -6.12
CA GLU A 15 10.89 -5.05 -5.35
C GLU A 15 9.70 -5.59 -4.53
N ILE A 16 9.00 -4.73 -3.79
CA ILE A 16 7.79 -5.11 -3.04
C ILE A 16 6.74 -5.72 -3.97
N LYS A 17 6.53 -5.12 -5.15
CA LYS A 17 5.60 -5.63 -6.16
C LYS A 17 5.98 -7.05 -6.63
N ARG A 18 7.27 -7.34 -6.81
CA ARG A 18 7.76 -8.69 -7.16
C ARG A 18 7.55 -9.70 -6.03
N MET A 19 7.79 -9.29 -4.78
CA MET A 19 7.57 -10.15 -3.60
C MET A 19 6.11 -10.59 -3.50
N ILE A 20 5.16 -9.67 -3.73
CA ILE A 20 3.72 -9.96 -3.74
C ILE A 20 3.36 -10.90 -4.88
N ALA A 21 3.88 -10.65 -6.10
CA ALA A 21 3.59 -11.50 -7.25
C ALA A 21 4.07 -12.96 -7.04
N SER A 22 5.21 -13.15 -6.35
CA SER A 22 5.70 -14.48 -5.95
C SER A 22 4.75 -15.14 -4.95
N ALA A 23 4.29 -14.41 -3.93
CA ALA A 23 3.34 -14.92 -2.94
C ALA A 23 1.98 -15.29 -3.55
N ASP A 24 1.46 -14.48 -4.49
CA ASP A 24 0.23 -14.78 -5.22
C ASP A 24 0.39 -15.99 -6.15
N GLY A 25 1.60 -16.27 -6.62
CA GLY A 25 1.94 -17.45 -7.42
C GLY A 25 1.99 -18.77 -6.63
N GLY A 26 1.79 -18.73 -5.31
CA GLY A 26 1.82 -19.92 -4.46
C GLY A 26 3.23 -20.41 -4.15
N ASP A 27 4.25 -19.56 -4.28
CA ASP A 27 5.61 -19.90 -3.90
C ASP A 27 5.70 -20.09 -2.37
N THR A 28 5.95 -21.32 -1.94
CA THR A 28 6.06 -21.67 -0.51
C THR A 28 7.32 -21.10 0.14
N LEU A 29 8.28 -20.62 -0.66
CA LEU A 29 9.47 -19.91 -0.18
C LEU A 29 9.29 -18.39 -0.18
N ALA A 30 8.11 -17.88 -0.53
CA ALA A 30 7.84 -16.46 -0.51
C ALA A 30 8.08 -15.90 0.90
N GLU A 31 8.91 -14.86 1.00
CA GLU A 31 9.20 -14.15 2.26
C GLU A 31 8.04 -13.24 2.72
N VAL A 32 6.84 -13.50 2.21
CA VAL A 32 5.61 -12.72 2.39
C VAL A 32 4.47 -13.66 2.73
N ASP A 33 3.89 -13.44 3.89
CA ASP A 33 2.65 -14.06 4.31
C ASP A 33 1.47 -13.41 3.59
N ARG A 34 0.61 -14.25 3.02
CA ARG A 34 -0.63 -13.85 2.32
C ARG A 34 -1.83 -14.33 3.12
N LEU A 35 -2.60 -13.41 3.69
CA LEU A 35 -3.75 -13.71 4.54
C LEU A 35 -5.04 -13.17 3.92
N GLU A 36 -6.01 -14.04 3.70
CA GLU A 36 -7.34 -13.61 3.27
C GLU A 36 -8.17 -13.18 4.48
N SER A 37 -8.64 -11.94 4.45
CA SER A 37 -9.58 -11.39 5.42
C SER A 37 -10.99 -11.90 5.15
N ARG A 38 -11.81 -11.96 6.19
CA ARG A 38 -13.23 -12.37 6.10
C ARG A 38 -14.05 -11.56 5.11
N ASP A 39 -13.63 -10.33 4.83
CA ASP A 39 -14.28 -9.42 3.89
C ASP A 39 -13.73 -9.51 2.46
N GLY A 40 -12.92 -10.54 2.17
CA GLY A 40 -12.36 -10.87 0.87
C GLY A 40 -11.11 -10.08 0.48
N ARG A 41 -10.62 -9.16 1.34
CA ARG A 41 -9.34 -8.50 1.10
C ARG A 41 -8.18 -9.44 1.38
N VAL A 42 -7.04 -9.20 0.74
CA VAL A 42 -5.82 -9.96 1.00
C VAL A 42 -4.81 -9.05 1.67
N LEU A 43 -4.39 -9.41 2.88
CA LEU A 43 -3.31 -8.75 3.62
C LEU A 43 -1.99 -9.43 3.24
N TYR A 44 -0.99 -8.61 2.96
CA TYR A 44 0.39 -9.08 2.83
C TYR A 44 1.21 -8.57 4.01
N MET A 45 1.95 -9.47 4.64
CA MET A 45 2.83 -9.17 5.75
C MET A 45 4.04 -10.10 5.75
N GLY A 46 4.93 -10.00 6.74
CA GLY A 46 6.15 -10.80 6.83
C GLY A 46 7.37 -9.94 7.11
N ALA A 47 8.41 -10.54 7.69
CA ALA A 47 9.59 -9.82 8.17
C ALA A 47 10.34 -9.13 7.02
N SER A 48 10.60 -9.83 5.91
CA SER A 48 11.29 -9.25 4.76
C SER A 48 10.49 -8.13 4.10
N LEU A 49 9.17 -8.33 3.94
CA LEU A 49 8.29 -7.26 3.43
C LEU A 49 8.32 -6.05 4.36
N GLY A 50 8.27 -6.26 5.67
CA GLY A 50 8.35 -5.19 6.66
C GLY A 50 9.66 -4.42 6.61
N GLN A 51 10.79 -5.09 6.37
CA GLN A 51 12.07 -4.43 6.15
C GLN A 51 12.06 -3.56 4.90
N LYS A 52 11.56 -4.08 3.77
CA LYS A 52 11.45 -3.31 2.52
C LYS A 52 10.53 -2.10 2.66
N ILE A 53 9.38 -2.25 3.33
CA ILE A 53 8.48 -1.12 3.58
C ILE A 53 9.12 -0.10 4.54
N SER A 54 9.92 -0.54 5.51
CA SER A 54 10.67 0.39 6.39
C SER A 54 11.68 1.21 5.60
N PHE A 55 12.42 0.60 4.66
CA PHE A 55 13.29 1.33 3.74
C PHE A 55 12.50 2.30 2.85
N LEU A 56 11.34 1.87 2.32
CA LEU A 56 10.47 2.74 1.52
C LEU A 56 9.99 3.95 2.33
N MET A 57 9.57 3.75 3.58
CA MET A 57 9.18 4.85 4.47
C MET A 57 10.32 5.85 4.68
N GLN A 58 11.56 5.36 4.87
CA GLN A 58 12.74 6.22 5.01
C GLN A 58 13.00 7.04 3.74
N SER A 59 13.00 6.41 2.55
CA SER A 59 13.19 7.11 1.27
C SER A 59 12.08 8.12 0.96
N LEU A 60 10.89 7.91 1.53
CA LEU A 60 9.76 8.84 1.41
C LEU A 60 9.67 9.84 2.55
N GLU A 61 10.62 9.87 3.48
CA GLU A 61 10.59 10.76 4.66
C GLU A 61 9.30 10.61 5.49
N ILE A 62 8.68 9.42 5.43
CA ILE A 62 7.53 9.07 6.27
C ILE A 62 8.07 8.75 7.66
N ARG A 63 7.51 9.40 8.67
CA ARG A 63 8.01 9.28 10.04
C ARG A 63 7.89 7.83 10.56
N PRO A 64 8.86 7.35 11.34
CA PRO A 64 8.88 5.96 11.83
C PRO A 64 7.78 5.65 12.86
N ASP A 65 7.10 6.66 13.42
CA ASP A 65 5.93 6.47 14.30
C ASP A 65 4.66 6.06 13.54
N TRP A 66 4.68 6.12 12.20
CA TRP A 66 3.56 5.71 11.37
C TRP A 66 3.48 4.19 11.24
N GLY A 67 2.26 3.68 11.19
CA GLY A 67 1.97 2.32 10.80
C GLY A 67 1.85 2.19 9.28
N TRP A 68 2.02 0.97 8.80
CA TRP A 68 1.75 0.61 7.42
C TRP A 68 0.88 -0.64 7.35
N THR A 69 0.16 -0.79 6.24
CA THR A 69 -0.51 -2.04 5.87
C THR A 69 -0.50 -2.19 4.36
N LEU A 70 -0.40 -3.42 3.87
CA LEU A 70 -0.40 -3.71 2.44
C LEU A 70 -1.58 -4.60 2.09
N TRP A 71 -2.50 -4.07 1.29
CA TRP A 71 -3.74 -4.75 0.96
C TRP A 71 -3.91 -4.91 -0.54
N HIS A 72 -4.44 -6.04 -0.95
CA HIS A 72 -5.13 -6.21 -2.22
C HIS A 72 -6.65 -6.23 -2.00
N PHE A 73 -7.37 -5.54 -2.90
CA PHE A 73 -8.81 -5.31 -2.84
C PHE A 73 -9.49 -5.95 -4.06
N PRO A 74 -9.90 -7.24 -4.01
CA PRO A 74 -10.58 -7.88 -5.14
C PRO A 74 -11.89 -7.21 -5.53
N VAL A 75 -12.56 -6.60 -4.54
CA VAL A 75 -13.78 -5.82 -4.71
C VAL A 75 -13.59 -4.41 -4.16
N SER A 76 -14.45 -3.50 -4.62
CA SER A 76 -14.45 -2.11 -4.15
C SER A 76 -14.65 -2.06 -2.63
N LYS A 77 -13.82 -1.28 -1.93
CA LYS A 77 -13.89 -1.17 -0.47
C LYS A 77 -13.60 0.25 0.01
N ARG A 78 -14.39 0.64 1.01
CA ARG A 78 -14.17 1.84 1.78
C ARG A 78 -13.02 1.67 2.77
N ILE A 79 -12.17 2.68 2.88
CA ILE A 79 -11.12 2.82 3.88
C ILE A 79 -11.40 4.09 4.68
N LEU A 80 -11.28 3.99 6.00
CA LEU A 80 -11.39 5.11 6.92
C LEU A 80 -10.02 5.77 7.12
N ASN A 81 -9.99 7.09 7.09
CA ASN A 81 -8.85 7.96 7.33
C ASN A 81 -9.21 8.95 8.43
N GLU A 82 -9.49 8.43 9.63
CA GLU A 82 -10.00 9.18 10.79
C GLU A 82 -9.13 10.40 11.16
N HIS A 83 -7.83 10.34 10.87
CA HIS A 83 -6.87 11.40 11.17
C HIS A 83 -6.61 12.35 9.99
N HIS A 84 -7.34 12.21 8.88
CA HIS A 84 -7.17 13.00 7.66
C HIS A 84 -5.71 13.03 7.16
N ASN A 85 -4.97 11.94 7.38
CA ASN A 85 -3.54 11.90 7.17
C ASN A 85 -3.08 10.49 6.80
N MET A 86 -3.51 10.06 5.62
CA MET A 86 -3.17 8.78 5.03
C MET A 86 -2.31 9.02 3.79
N GLN A 87 -1.29 8.18 3.59
CA GLN A 87 -0.49 8.22 2.38
C GLN A 87 -0.55 6.87 1.67
N LEU A 88 -0.73 6.90 0.36
CA LEU A 88 -0.95 5.72 -0.47
C LEU A 88 0.17 5.57 -1.51
N VAL A 89 0.71 4.36 -1.62
CA VAL A 89 1.59 3.96 -2.73
C VAL A 89 0.95 2.78 -3.47
N PRO A 90 0.47 2.98 -4.71
CA PRO A 90 -0.12 1.90 -5.50
C PRO A 90 0.94 0.95 -6.06
N LEU A 91 0.57 -0.33 -6.12
CA LEU A 91 1.35 -1.42 -6.71
C LEU A 91 0.67 -2.01 -7.96
N SER A 92 -0.54 -1.55 -8.29
CA SER A 92 -1.30 -1.90 -9.49
C SER A 92 -1.70 -0.67 -10.30
N GLY A 93 -1.48 -0.72 -11.61
CA GLY A 93 -1.58 0.43 -12.52
C GLY A 93 -3.00 0.92 -12.85
N ASN A 94 -4.04 0.18 -12.44
CA ASN A 94 -5.45 0.52 -12.66
C ASN A 94 -6.17 0.98 -11.37
N SER A 95 -5.43 1.25 -10.30
CA SER A 95 -6.02 1.67 -9.03
C SER A 95 -6.64 3.06 -9.15
N THR A 96 -7.85 3.22 -8.61
CA THR A 96 -8.51 4.53 -8.49
C THR A 96 -9.12 4.66 -7.09
N ILE A 97 -9.24 5.91 -6.64
CA ILE A 97 -9.88 6.28 -5.38
C ILE A 97 -11.12 7.16 -5.65
N SER A 98 -12.14 7.01 -4.83
CA SER A 98 -13.32 7.88 -4.83
C SER A 98 -13.58 8.41 -3.43
N PRO A 99 -13.57 9.74 -3.21
CA PRO A 99 -13.16 10.78 -4.16
C PRO A 99 -11.64 10.71 -4.49
N GLY A 100 -11.19 11.38 -5.56
CA GLY A 100 -9.77 11.62 -5.83
C GLY A 100 -9.23 11.09 -7.17
N GLY A 101 -9.92 10.18 -7.85
CA GLY A 101 -9.59 9.75 -9.21
C GLY A 101 -8.43 8.73 -9.27
N PRO A 102 -7.61 8.73 -10.34
CA PRO A 102 -6.56 7.73 -10.53
C PRO A 102 -5.47 7.74 -9.46
N LEU A 103 -4.97 6.56 -9.12
CA LEU A 103 -3.85 6.34 -8.21
C LEU A 103 -2.68 5.68 -8.99
N PRO A 104 -1.86 6.47 -9.70
CA PRO A 104 -0.84 5.95 -10.61
C PRO A 104 0.38 5.35 -9.88
N GLU A 105 0.90 4.24 -10.39
CA GLU A 105 2.20 3.69 -9.96
C GLU A 105 3.34 4.71 -10.15
N GLY A 106 4.34 4.67 -9.27
CA GLY A 106 5.44 5.64 -9.27
C GLY A 106 5.15 6.93 -8.52
N PHE A 107 4.00 7.03 -7.83
CA PHE A 107 3.62 8.20 -7.06
C PHE A 107 3.22 7.87 -5.62
N LEU A 108 3.43 8.84 -4.72
CA LEU A 108 2.85 8.88 -3.39
C LEU A 108 1.69 9.86 -3.38
N THR A 109 0.53 9.42 -2.91
CA THR A 109 -0.65 10.27 -2.79
C THR A 109 -1.00 10.48 -1.33
N HIS A 110 -1.01 11.74 -0.89
CA HIS A 110 -1.51 12.15 0.42
C HIS A 110 -3.01 12.43 0.35
N ILE A 111 -3.75 11.73 1.20
CA ILE A 111 -5.20 11.74 1.33
C ILE A 111 -5.60 12.44 2.63
N THR A 112 -6.50 13.40 2.50
CA THR A 112 -7.04 14.21 3.60
C THR A 112 -8.53 14.01 3.81
N GLU A 113 -9.19 13.29 2.92
CA GLU A 113 -10.59 12.92 3.02
C GLU A 113 -10.79 11.90 4.16
N GLU A 114 -11.88 12.02 4.90
CA GLU A 114 -12.21 11.17 6.06
C GLU A 114 -12.43 9.71 5.65
N GLU A 115 -13.00 9.50 4.46
CA GLU A 115 -13.19 8.20 3.87
C GLU A 115 -12.89 8.25 2.37
N LEU A 116 -12.41 7.12 1.85
CA LEU A 116 -12.22 6.90 0.42
C LEU A 116 -12.60 5.49 0.06
N THR A 117 -12.96 5.27 -1.20
CA THR A 117 -13.22 3.94 -1.76
C THR A 117 -12.16 3.59 -2.78
N LEU A 118 -11.47 2.47 -2.59
CA LEU A 118 -10.54 1.91 -3.60
C LEU A 118 -11.30 1.06 -4.61
N SER A 119 -10.93 1.18 -5.88
CA SER A 119 -11.50 0.37 -6.96
C SER A 119 -11.13 -1.11 -6.83
N PRO A 120 -11.96 -2.03 -7.38
CA PRO A 120 -11.63 -3.44 -7.49
C PRO A 120 -10.28 -3.67 -8.18
N GLY A 121 -9.56 -4.70 -7.75
CA GLY A 121 -8.24 -5.08 -8.26
C GLY A 121 -7.08 -4.24 -7.74
N SER A 122 -7.33 -3.23 -6.89
CA SER A 122 -6.27 -2.37 -6.37
C SER A 122 -5.36 -3.12 -5.38
N THR A 123 -4.05 -2.96 -5.50
CA THR A 123 -3.06 -3.35 -4.50
C THR A 123 -2.31 -2.11 -4.07
N VAL A 124 -2.37 -1.77 -2.77
CA VAL A 124 -1.91 -0.47 -2.26
C VAL A 124 -1.22 -0.65 -0.92
N ILE A 125 -0.08 0.05 -0.75
CA ILE A 125 0.57 0.27 0.54
C ILE A 125 -0.08 1.50 1.16
N ILE A 126 -0.60 1.36 2.38
CA ILE A 126 -1.28 2.41 3.12
C ILE A 126 -0.42 2.76 4.34
N PHE A 127 0.01 4.01 4.43
CA PHE A 127 0.68 4.57 5.60
C PHE A 127 -0.31 5.43 6.39
N MET A 128 -0.43 5.17 7.70
CA MET A 128 -1.31 5.92 8.59
C MET A 128 -0.61 6.17 9.92
N LYS A 129 -0.82 7.34 10.50
CA LYS A 129 -0.36 7.62 11.86
C LYS A 129 -1.04 6.63 12.83
N ARG A 130 -0.27 5.98 13.70
CA ARG A 130 -0.84 5.16 14.78
C ARG A 130 -1.63 6.06 15.73
N SER A 131 -2.88 5.71 16.01
CA SER A 131 -3.62 6.29 17.13
C SER A 131 -2.84 5.94 18.41
N SER A 132 -2.25 6.95 19.03
CA SER A 132 -1.60 6.87 20.35
C SER A 132 -2.62 6.72 21.46
#